data_AF-A0A557ZXP3-F1
#
_entry.id   AF-A0A557ZXP3-F1
#
_cell.length_a   1.000
_cell.length_b   1.000
_cell.length_c   1.000
_cell.angle_alpha   90.00
_cell.angle_beta   90.00
_cell.angle_gamma   90.00
#
_symmetry.space_group_name_H-M   'P 1'
#
loop_
_entity.id
_entity.type
_entity.pdbx_description
1 polymer ?
#
loop_
_entity_poly.entity_id
_entity_poly.type
_entity_poly.pdbx_seq_one_letter_code
_entity_poly.pdbx_strand_id
1 'polypeptide(L)'
;MTTRPTDTDATPLESACPDCHVGIGQAHIEGCDVARCLATGLQRLGHATSCRCPQDIWTGRWPGEAECLEFGWMLGPGLPDLNRLLTTATWDPVAHRWTRPGNHATTTEGDSR
;
A
#
# COMPACT_ATOMS: atom_id res chain seq x y z
N MET A 1 -28.26 -16.74 20.17
CA MET A 1 -28.04 -15.45 19.50
C MET A 1 -26.53 -15.26 19.43
N THR A 2 -25.92 -15.55 18.29
CA THR A 2 -24.45 -15.52 18.16
C THR A 2 -24.05 -14.12 17.71
N THR A 3 -23.55 -13.32 18.63
CA THR A 3 -22.95 -12.02 18.33
C THR A 3 -21.70 -12.25 17.48
N ARG A 4 -21.77 -11.84 16.21
CA ARG A 4 -20.62 -11.73 15.30
C ARG A 4 -19.68 -10.67 15.88
N PRO A 5 -18.34 -10.87 15.93
CA PRO A 5 -17.43 -9.83 16.36
C PRO A 5 -17.65 -8.62 15.46
N THR A 6 -17.95 -7.47 16.07
CA THR A 6 -18.02 -6.19 15.36
C THR A 6 -16.63 -5.86 14.85
N ASP A 7 -16.60 -5.47 13.58
CA ASP A 7 -15.46 -5.04 12.76
C ASP A 7 -14.91 -3.68 13.27
N THR A 8 -14.54 -3.62 14.56
CA THR A 8 -14.23 -2.38 15.28
C THR A 8 -12.77 -1.93 15.10
N ASP A 9 -11.94 -2.73 14.41
CA ASP A 9 -10.50 -2.48 14.25
C ASP A 9 -10.10 -1.91 12.88
N ALA A 10 -11.04 -1.80 11.94
CA ALA A 10 -10.74 -1.24 10.61
C ALA A 10 -10.83 0.30 10.65
N THR A 11 -9.72 0.99 10.42
CA THR A 11 -9.73 2.45 10.18
C THR A 11 -10.70 2.75 9.02
N PRO A 12 -11.64 3.72 9.20
CA PRO A 12 -12.51 4.17 8.12
C PRO A 12 -11.72 4.61 6.89
N LEU A 13 -12.31 4.42 5.71
CA LEU A 13 -11.72 4.93 4.48
C LEU A 13 -11.91 6.45 4.39
N GLU A 14 -10.86 7.12 3.93
CA GLU A 14 -10.86 8.55 3.64
C GLU A 14 -11.40 8.78 2.22
N SER A 15 -12.55 9.44 2.10
CA SER A 15 -13.25 9.57 0.81
C SER A 15 -12.47 10.34 -0.26
N ALA A 16 -11.49 11.14 0.16
CA ALA A 16 -10.62 11.92 -0.72
C ALA A 16 -9.17 11.92 -0.19
N CYS A 17 -8.21 12.02 -1.10
CA CYS A 17 -6.80 12.21 -0.74
C CYS A 17 -6.64 13.52 0.05
N PRO A 18 -6.00 13.51 1.24
CA PRO A 18 -5.87 14.72 2.07
C PRO A 18 -4.96 15.80 1.48
N ASP A 19 -4.15 15.46 0.47
CA ASP A 19 -3.30 16.42 -0.23
C ASP A 19 -3.94 16.88 -1.56
N CYS A 20 -4.13 15.96 -2.50
CA CYS A 20 -4.61 16.32 -3.84
C CYS A 20 -6.14 16.20 -4.05
N HIS A 21 -6.90 15.82 -3.02
CA HIS A 21 -8.37 15.82 -2.99
C HIS A 21 -9.10 14.91 -4.00
N VAL A 22 -8.38 14.06 -4.73
CA VAL A 22 -9.00 13.08 -5.65
C VAL A 22 -9.76 12.01 -4.84
N GLY A 23 -10.89 11.57 -5.39
CA GLY A 23 -11.74 10.56 -4.74
C GLY A 23 -11.20 9.14 -4.87
N ILE A 24 -11.79 8.20 -4.12
CA ILE A 24 -11.43 6.78 -4.18
C ILE A 24 -11.59 6.26 -5.62
N GLY A 25 -10.57 5.54 -6.10
CA GLY A 25 -10.51 5.01 -7.47
C GLY A 25 -9.99 6.01 -8.51
N GLN A 26 -9.69 7.25 -8.12
CA GLN A 26 -9.10 8.24 -9.01
C GLN A 26 -7.58 8.30 -8.88
N ALA A 27 -6.91 8.57 -10.00
CA ALA A 27 -5.47 8.75 -10.03
C ALA A 27 -5.06 10.03 -9.29
N HIS A 28 -3.97 9.95 -8.52
CA HIS A 28 -3.34 11.12 -7.93
C HIS A 28 -2.81 12.07 -9.03
N ILE A 29 -2.86 13.37 -8.75
CA ILE A 29 -2.27 14.39 -9.62
C ILE A 29 -0.75 14.51 -9.37
N GLU A 30 -0.03 15.10 -10.33
CA GLU A 30 1.40 15.37 -10.19
C GLU A 30 1.68 16.34 -9.03
N GLY A 31 2.71 16.04 -8.24
CA GLY A 31 3.08 16.80 -7.04
C GLY A 31 2.40 16.33 -5.75
N CYS A 32 1.56 15.29 -5.79
CA CYS A 32 0.92 14.75 -4.59
C CYS A 32 1.91 14.08 -3.63
N ASP A 33 1.92 14.49 -2.36
CA ASP A 33 2.74 13.94 -1.28
C ASP A 33 2.29 12.55 -0.82
N VAL A 34 1.04 12.19 -1.06
CA VAL A 34 0.49 10.88 -0.68
C VAL A 34 0.85 9.82 -1.73
N ALA A 35 0.87 10.21 -3.00
CA ALA A 35 1.04 9.31 -4.13
C ALA A 35 2.35 8.49 -4.05
N ARG A 36 2.31 7.25 -4.54
CA ARG A 36 3.44 6.33 -4.58
C ARG A 36 3.99 6.15 -5.99
N CYS A 37 5.30 5.96 -6.07
CA CYS A 37 5.96 5.44 -7.26
C CYS A 37 5.67 3.93 -7.33
N LEU A 38 4.85 3.49 -8.28
CA LEU A 38 4.44 2.09 -8.36
C LEU A 38 5.59 1.13 -8.74
N ALA A 39 6.72 1.65 -9.23
CA ALA A 39 7.93 0.86 -9.45
C ALA A 39 8.71 0.58 -8.14
N THR A 40 8.57 1.40 -7.10
CA THR A 40 9.41 1.31 -5.89
C THR A 40 8.64 1.26 -4.57
N GLY A 41 7.35 1.59 -4.57
CA GLY A 41 6.52 1.72 -3.37
C GLY A 41 6.80 2.99 -2.54
N LEU A 42 7.84 3.75 -2.89
CA LEU A 42 8.21 5.00 -2.20
C LEU A 42 7.34 6.17 -2.68
N GLN A 43 7.46 7.31 -2.02
CA GLN A 43 6.76 8.53 -2.42
C GLN A 43 7.01 8.87 -3.90
N ARG A 44 5.97 9.31 -4.60
CA ARG A 44 6.08 9.81 -5.99
C ARG A 44 6.63 11.23 -6.04
N LEU A 45 6.49 12.04 -5.00
CA LEU A 45 7.18 13.32 -4.97
C LEU A 45 8.70 13.10 -5.04
N GLY A 46 9.38 13.81 -5.94
CA GLY A 46 10.80 13.59 -6.23
C GLY A 46 11.08 12.38 -7.14
N HIS A 47 10.04 11.79 -7.74
CA HIS A 47 10.15 10.71 -8.71
C HIS A 47 11.03 11.07 -9.90
N ALA A 48 11.92 10.15 -10.28
CA ALA A 48 12.83 10.34 -11.39
C ALA A 48 12.08 10.55 -12.71
N THR A 49 12.47 11.56 -13.48
CA THR A 49 11.86 11.88 -14.79
C THR A 49 11.99 10.76 -15.82
N SER A 50 12.93 9.84 -15.63
CA SER A 50 13.13 8.65 -16.46
C SER A 50 12.21 7.48 -16.09
N CYS A 51 11.59 7.49 -14.91
CA CYS A 51 10.71 6.40 -14.51
C CYS A 51 9.38 6.46 -15.27
N ARG A 52 8.85 5.28 -15.62
CA ARG A 52 7.68 5.10 -16.50
C ARG A 52 6.55 4.34 -15.79
N CYS A 53 6.58 4.31 -14.46
CA CYS A 53 5.53 3.65 -13.69
C CYS A 53 4.17 4.35 -13.90
N PRO A 54 3.05 3.60 -13.83
CA PRO A 54 1.72 4.18 -13.91
C PRO A 54 1.44 5.17 -12.76
N GLN A 55 0.33 5.88 -12.86
CA GLN A 55 -0.14 6.74 -11.77
C GLN A 55 -0.72 5.88 -10.64
N ASP A 56 -0.42 6.30 -9.41
CA ASP A 56 -1.01 5.72 -8.21
C ASP A 56 -2.48 6.13 -8.08
N ILE A 57 -3.30 5.23 -7.51
CA ILE A 57 -4.74 5.39 -7.37
C ILE A 57 -5.08 5.56 -5.89
N TRP A 58 -5.88 6.57 -5.56
CA TRP A 58 -6.35 6.75 -4.20
C TRP A 58 -7.28 5.61 -3.79
N THR A 59 -6.90 4.84 -2.78
CA THR A 59 -7.70 3.69 -2.27
C THR A 59 -8.59 4.06 -1.09
N GLY A 60 -8.44 5.27 -0.55
CA GLY A 60 -9.05 5.69 0.70
C GLY A 60 -8.25 5.33 1.95
N ARG A 61 -7.01 4.84 1.80
CA ARG A 61 -6.11 4.53 2.91
C ARG A 61 -4.78 5.25 2.74
N TRP A 62 -4.14 5.58 3.86
CA TRP A 62 -2.77 6.07 3.79
C TRP A 62 -1.83 5.00 3.22
N PRO A 63 -0.83 5.37 2.42
CA PRO A 63 0.10 4.41 1.83
C PRO A 63 0.76 3.53 2.90
N GLY A 64 0.67 2.21 2.73
CA GLY A 64 1.21 1.22 3.67
C GLY A 64 0.27 0.85 4.81
N GLU A 65 -0.84 1.57 5.02
CA GLU A 65 -1.80 1.24 6.08
C GLU A 65 -2.48 -0.11 5.83
N ALA A 66 -2.90 -0.40 4.60
CA ALA A 66 -3.54 -1.66 4.24
C ALA A 66 -2.63 -2.86 4.54
N GLU A 67 -1.35 -2.76 4.17
CA GLU A 67 -0.38 -3.82 4.44
C GLU A 67 -0.03 -3.91 5.92
N CYS A 68 0.14 -2.80 6.65
CA CYS A 68 0.34 -2.85 8.09
C CYS A 68 -0.83 -3.52 8.83
N LEU A 69 -2.07 -3.23 8.42
CA LEU A 69 -3.27 -3.87 8.96
C LEU A 69 -3.27 -5.37 8.69
N GLU A 70 -3.06 -5.78 7.42
CA GLU A 70 -2.92 -7.20 7.04
C GLU A 70 -1.75 -7.87 7.77
N PHE A 71 -0.69 -7.11 8.03
CA PHE A 71 0.53 -7.62 8.63
C PHE A 71 0.45 -7.75 10.16
N GLY A 72 -0.57 -7.14 10.77
CA GLY A 72 -0.63 -6.96 12.22
C GLY A 72 0.49 -6.05 12.74
N TRP A 73 1.00 -5.15 11.89
CA TRP A 73 2.07 -4.21 12.21
C TRP A 73 1.48 -2.84 12.55
N MET A 74 0.70 -2.81 13.63
CA MET A 74 0.06 -1.62 14.15
C MET A 74 0.67 -1.25 15.50
N LEU A 75 0.98 0.03 15.71
CA LEU A 75 1.39 0.56 17.01
C LEU A 75 0.18 0.83 17.93
N GLY A 76 -1.01 0.92 17.34
CA GLY A 76 -2.30 1.12 17.98
C GLY A 76 -3.42 1.26 16.94
N PRO A 77 -4.68 1.45 17.36
CA PRO A 77 -5.80 1.64 16.44
C PRO A 77 -5.55 2.84 15.50
N GLY A 78 -5.58 2.60 14.19
CA GLY A 78 -5.30 3.61 13.17
C GLY A 78 -3.85 4.11 13.10
N LEU A 79 -2.90 3.45 13.78
CA LEU A 79 -1.49 3.85 13.82
C LEU A 79 -0.60 2.77 13.19
N PRO A 80 -0.44 2.74 11.85
CA PRO A 80 0.40 1.76 11.17
C PRO A 80 1.89 1.96 11.48
N ASP A 81 2.63 0.87 11.71
CA ASP A 81 4.09 0.89 11.89
C ASP A 81 4.80 0.98 10.52
N LEU A 82 4.73 2.16 9.91
CA LEU A 82 5.32 2.41 8.59
C LEU A 82 6.85 2.27 8.59
N ASN A 83 7.50 2.53 9.74
CA ASN A 83 8.94 2.33 9.87
C ASN A 83 9.28 0.86 9.70
N ARG A 84 8.57 -0.04 10.38
CA ARG A 84 8.74 -1.49 10.19
C ARG A 84 8.38 -1.90 8.78
N LEU A 85 7.29 -1.39 8.20
CA LEU A 85 6.91 -1.70 6.82
C LEU A 85 8.05 -1.40 5.84
N LEU A 86 8.55 -0.16 5.85
CA LEU A 86 9.57 0.31 4.91
C LEU A 86 10.94 -0.35 5.10
N THR A 87 11.23 -0.87 6.30
CA THR A 87 12.54 -1.46 6.63
C THR A 87 12.56 -2.98 6.55
N THR A 88 11.40 -3.64 6.57
CA THR A 88 11.33 -5.11 6.65
C THR A 88 10.49 -5.77 5.55
N ALA A 89 9.50 -5.08 4.99
CA ALA A 89 8.73 -5.60 3.86
C ALA A 89 9.48 -5.42 2.54
N THR A 90 9.09 -6.19 1.52
CA THR A 90 9.59 -6.05 0.15
C THR A 90 8.47 -5.52 -0.74
N TRP A 91 8.76 -4.49 -1.54
CA TRP A 91 7.83 -3.99 -2.54
C TRP A 91 7.71 -4.98 -3.70
N ASP A 92 6.49 -5.36 -4.05
CA ASP A 92 6.17 -6.08 -5.28
C ASP A 92 5.69 -5.08 -6.34
N PRO A 93 6.50 -4.78 -7.37
CA PRO A 93 6.16 -3.83 -8.43
C PRO A 93 5.16 -4.39 -9.45
N VAL A 94 4.84 -5.68 -9.41
CA VAL A 94 3.79 -6.27 -10.27
C VAL A 94 2.44 -6.15 -9.58
N ALA A 95 2.38 -6.45 -8.29
CA ALA A 95 1.16 -6.36 -7.50
C ALA A 95 0.90 -4.95 -6.92
N HIS A 96 1.86 -4.03 -7.04
CA HIS A 96 1.83 -2.68 -6.50
C HIS A 96 1.50 -2.64 -5.00
N ARG A 97 2.15 -3.52 -4.22
CA ARG A 97 1.93 -3.61 -2.77
C ARG A 97 3.18 -4.12 -2.04
N TRP A 98 3.22 -3.90 -0.74
CA TRP A 98 4.24 -4.51 0.13
C TRP A 98 3.91 -5.98 0.40
N THR A 99 4.94 -6.81 0.55
CA THR A 99 4.87 -8.23 0.90
C THR A 99 5.72 -8.50 2.15
N ARG A 100 5.25 -9.41 3.03
CA ARG A 100 6.03 -9.80 4.21
C ARG A 100 7.30 -10.57 3.79
N PRO A 101 8.43 -10.36 4.48
CA PRO A 101 9.61 -11.18 4.27
C PRO A 101 9.27 -12.66 4.56
N GLY A 102 9.53 -13.54 3.60
CA GLY A 102 9.26 -14.98 3.69
C GLY A 102 8.10 -15.49 2.83
N ASN A 103 7.25 -14.61 2.29
CA ASN A 103 6.24 -14.97 1.29
C ASN A 103 6.75 -14.72 -0.13
N HIS A 104 7.90 -15.30 -0.49
CA HIS A 104 8.18 -15.51 -1.91
C HIS A 104 7.32 -16.67 -2.34
N ALA A 105 6.26 -16.40 -3.12
CA ALA A 105 5.63 -17.46 -3.89
C ALA A 105 6.73 -18.10 -4.73
N THR A 106 7.05 -19.35 -4.43
CA THR A 106 7.98 -20.13 -5.23
C THR A 106 7.32 -20.28 -6.60
N THR A 107 7.75 -19.48 -7.58
CA THR A 107 7.43 -19.75 -8.97
C THR A 107 8.09 -21.08 -9.28
N THR A 108 7.32 -22.16 -9.22
CA THR A 108 7.75 -23.47 -9.70
C THR A 108 8.02 -23.31 -11.19
N GLU A 109 9.30 -23.18 -11.57
CA GLU A 109 9.71 -23.37 -12.95
C GLU A 109 9.38 -24.82 -13.31
N GLY A 110 8.35 -24.98 -14.15
CA GLY A 110 8.00 -26.24 -14.75
C GLY A 110 9.09 -26.64 -15.74
N ASP A 111 9.90 -27.60 -15.33
CA ASP A 111 10.67 -28.51 -16.18
C ASP A 111 9.83 -28.89 -17.41
N SER A 112 10.33 -28.60 -18.60
CA SER A 112 9.83 -29.19 -19.85
C SER A 112 11.02 -29.57 -20.71
N ARG A 113 11.16 -30.89 -20.79
CA ARG A 113 12.12 -31.69 -21.56
C ARG A 113 11.96 -31.50 -23.07
#